data_AF-A0A2M7RZ99-F1
#
_entry.id   AF-A0A2M7RZ99-F1
#
_cell.length_a   1.000
_cell.length_b   1.000
_cell.length_c   1.000
_cell.angle_alpha   90.00
_cell.angle_beta   90.00
_cell.angle_gamma   90.00
#
_symmetry.space_group_name_H-M   'P 1'
#
loop_
_entity.id
_entity.type
_entity.pdbx_description
1 polymer ?
#
loop_
_entity_poly.entity_id
_entity_poly.type
_entity_poly.pdbx_seq_one_letter_code
_entity_poly.pdbx_strand_id
1 'polypeptide(L)'
;MNKKENPSKQEFKNPGVEYRSAPFWSLNDDLDDKELQHQLLEMKKGGMGGGFMHSRIGLITPYLSKEWMDRIKNTVAYAKK
;
A
#
# COMPACT_ATOMS: atom_id res chain seq x y z
N MET A 1 18.46 -5.41 -23.35
CA MET A 1 17.91 -5.69 -22.00
C MET A 1 18.80 -6.72 -21.36
N ASN A 2 19.46 -6.39 -20.24
CA ASN A 2 20.33 -7.36 -19.55
C ASN A 2 19.47 -8.50 -19.00
N LYS A 3 19.85 -9.75 -19.29
CA LYS A 3 19.24 -10.93 -18.68
C LYS A 3 19.48 -10.82 -17.17
N LYS A 4 18.41 -10.74 -16.38
CA LYS A 4 18.52 -10.89 -14.93
C LYS A 4 19.03 -12.32 -14.68
N GLU A 5 20.11 -12.44 -13.92
CA GLU A 5 20.59 -13.73 -13.43
C GLU A 5 19.49 -14.41 -12.61
N ASN A 6 19.48 -15.74 -12.59
CA ASN A 6 18.50 -16.49 -11.81
C ASN A 6 18.70 -16.18 -10.32
N PRO A 7 17.61 -16.00 -9.53
CA PRO A 7 17.73 -15.73 -8.11
C PRO A 7 18.41 -16.91 -7.40
N SER A 8 19.25 -16.59 -6.42
CA SER A 8 19.82 -17.58 -5.51
C SER A 8 18.72 -18.30 -4.72
N LYS A 9 19.04 -19.47 -4.17
CA LYS A 9 18.10 -20.21 -3.29
C LYS A 9 17.62 -19.35 -2.11
N GLN A 10 18.45 -18.43 -1.63
CA GLN A 10 18.10 -17.56 -0.51
C GLN A 10 17.12 -16.47 -0.93
N GLU A 11 17.36 -15.81 -2.06
CA GLU A 11 16.44 -14.82 -2.64
C GLU A 11 15.10 -15.45 -3.02
N PHE A 12 15.10 -16.71 -3.48
CA PHE A 12 13.86 -17.42 -3.75
C PHE A 12 13.05 -17.71 -2.47
N LYS A 13 13.72 -18.09 -1.37
CA LYS A 13 13.07 -18.35 -0.08
C LYS A 13 12.56 -17.08 0.61
N ASN A 14 13.26 -15.96 0.43
CA ASN A 14 12.88 -14.67 0.98
C ASN A 14 13.01 -13.57 -0.09
N PRO A 15 12.02 -13.46 -0.98
CA PRO A 15 12.10 -12.53 -2.10
C PRO A 15 12.00 -11.07 -1.63
N GLY A 16 12.69 -10.21 -2.38
CA GLY A 16 12.63 -8.76 -2.23
C GLY A 16 11.21 -8.21 -2.45
N VAL A 17 11.01 -6.95 -2.05
CA VAL A 17 9.70 -6.27 -2.10
C VAL A 17 9.15 -6.14 -3.51
N GLU A 18 10.02 -6.02 -4.52
CA GLU A 18 9.70 -5.93 -5.94
C GLU A 18 9.02 -7.18 -6.50
N TYR A 19 9.08 -8.29 -5.78
CA TYR A 19 8.44 -9.55 -6.12
C TYR A 19 7.17 -9.82 -5.29
N ARG A 20 6.78 -8.90 -4.41
CA ARG A 20 5.59 -9.01 -3.56
C ARG A 20 4.39 -8.32 -4.20
N SER A 21 3.20 -8.78 -3.88
CA SER A 21 1.96 -8.19 -4.39
C SER A 21 1.75 -6.76 -3.89
N ALA A 22 1.17 -5.92 -4.73
CA ALA A 22 0.61 -4.62 -4.36
C ALA A 22 -0.87 -4.60 -4.78
N PRO A 23 -1.80 -5.06 -3.93
CA PRO A 23 -3.20 -5.17 -4.30
C PRO A 23 -3.85 -3.82 -4.56
N PHE A 24 -4.95 -3.86 -5.31
CA PHE A 24 -5.87 -2.74 -5.42
C PHE A 24 -6.49 -2.43 -4.05
N TRP A 25 -6.30 -1.21 -3.58
CA TRP A 25 -6.78 -0.74 -2.29
C TRP A 25 -7.88 0.31 -2.50
N SER A 26 -9.12 -0.14 -2.29
CA SER A 26 -10.31 0.70 -2.43
C SER A 26 -10.40 1.68 -1.26
N LEU A 27 -10.35 2.97 -1.58
CA LEU A 27 -10.63 4.06 -0.63
C LEU A 27 -12.10 4.48 -0.82
N ASN A 28 -12.98 3.89 -0.02
CA ASN A 28 -14.44 3.99 -0.18
C ASN A 28 -15.20 4.16 1.15
N ASP A 29 -14.58 4.82 2.14
CA ASP A 29 -15.18 5.08 3.44
C ASP A 29 -14.67 6.44 3.99
N ASP A 30 -14.86 6.71 5.27
CA ASP A 30 -14.13 7.76 5.97
C ASP A 30 -12.65 7.39 6.11
N LEU A 31 -11.78 8.27 5.60
CA LEU A 31 -10.33 8.08 5.59
C LEU A 31 -9.72 8.47 6.94
N ASP A 32 -10.03 7.69 7.98
CA ASP A 32 -9.38 7.84 9.28
C ASP A 32 -7.92 7.35 9.25
N ASP A 33 -7.00 8.15 9.80
CA ASP A 33 -5.58 7.83 9.76
C ASP A 33 -5.22 6.56 10.54
N LYS A 34 -5.92 6.23 11.63
CA LYS A 34 -5.62 5.01 12.41
C LYS A 34 -6.04 3.77 11.62
N GLU A 35 -7.18 3.82 10.96
CA GLU A 35 -7.66 2.72 10.14
C GLU A 35 -6.77 2.50 8.92
N LEU A 36 -6.37 3.56 8.20
CA LEU A 36 -5.44 3.45 7.08
C LEU A 36 -4.08 2.85 7.51
N GLN A 37 -3.59 3.22 8.69
CA GLN A 37 -2.36 2.65 9.26
C GLN A 37 -2.53 1.19 9.66
N HIS A 38 -3.66 0.83 10.27
CA HIS A 38 -3.99 -0.56 10.60
C HIS A 38 -4.05 -1.44 9.35
N GLN A 39 -4.70 -0.98 8.28
CA GLN A 39 -4.75 -1.68 6.99
C GLN A 39 -3.34 -1.87 6.39
N LEU A 40 -2.46 -0.86 6.46
CA LEU A 40 -1.06 -0.99 6.05
C LEU A 40 -0.31 -2.05 6.86
N LEU A 41 -0.53 -2.12 8.18
CA LEU A 41 0.08 -3.14 9.03
C LEU A 41 -0.40 -4.55 8.69
N GLU A 42 -1.71 -4.73 8.47
CA GLU A 42 -2.25 -6.04 8.09
C GLU A 42 -1.80 -6.45 6.68
N MET A 43 -1.71 -5.52 5.72
CA MET A 43 -1.10 -5.79 4.40
C MET A 43 0.36 -6.24 4.54
N LYS A 44 1.16 -5.55 5.36
CA LYS A 44 2.57 -5.91 5.63
C LYS A 44 2.69 -7.28 6.28
N LYS A 45 1.85 -7.58 7.28
CA LYS A 45 1.76 -8.89 7.95
C LYS A 45 1.35 -10.00 6.99
N GLY A 46 0.47 -9.70 6.04
CA GLY A 46 0.10 -10.59 4.94
C GLY A 46 1.19 -10.79 3.87
N GLY A 47 2.33 -10.12 4.01
CA GLY A 47 3.48 -10.27 3.10
C GLY A 47 3.40 -9.44 1.82
N MET A 48 2.49 -8.46 1.75
CA MET A 48 2.34 -7.54 0.62
C MET A 48 3.46 -6.50 0.61
N GLY A 49 3.88 -6.10 -0.60
CA GLY A 49 4.95 -5.13 -0.80
C GLY A 49 4.48 -3.68 -0.92
N GLY A 50 3.18 -3.46 -1.00
CA GLY A 50 2.58 -2.13 -1.11
C GLY A 50 1.07 -2.21 -1.33
N GLY A 51 0.45 -1.10 -1.71
CA GLY A 51 -0.96 -1.04 -2.09
C GLY A 51 -1.18 0.03 -3.16
N PHE A 52 -2.06 -0.26 -4.11
CA PHE A 52 -2.48 0.71 -5.13
C PHE A 52 -3.75 1.42 -4.66
N MET A 53 -3.56 2.54 -3.98
CA MET A 53 -4.65 3.38 -3.45
C MET A 53 -5.52 3.94 -4.58
N HIS A 54 -6.83 3.71 -4.52
CA HIS A 54 -7.76 4.16 -5.55
C HIS A 54 -9.09 4.58 -4.93
N SER A 55 -9.53 5.82 -5.17
CA SER A 55 -10.84 6.31 -4.73
C SER A 55 -11.98 5.52 -5.38
N ARG A 56 -13.00 5.17 -4.60
CA ARG A 56 -14.12 4.35 -5.08
C ARG A 56 -15.45 4.86 -4.53
N ILE A 57 -16.53 4.42 -5.18
CA ILE A 57 -17.90 4.71 -4.74
C ILE A 57 -18.09 4.29 -3.28
N GLY A 58 -18.73 5.14 -2.48
CA GLY A 58 -18.86 4.98 -1.02
C GLY A 58 -17.95 5.88 -0.21
N LEU A 59 -16.99 6.57 -0.85
CA LEU A 59 -16.09 7.50 -0.19
C LEU A 59 -16.83 8.61 0.57
N ILE A 60 -16.62 8.68 1.89
CA ILE A 60 -17.21 9.69 2.78
C ILE A 60 -16.33 10.94 2.81
N THR A 61 -15.00 10.78 2.95
CA THR A 61 -14.06 11.90 2.92
C THR A 61 -14.13 12.62 1.57
N PRO A 62 -14.39 13.93 1.51
CA PRO A 62 -14.59 14.63 0.24
C PRO A 62 -13.41 14.49 -0.71
N TYR A 63 -13.67 13.94 -1.91
CA TYR A 63 -12.63 13.63 -2.88
C TYR A 63 -11.82 14.87 -3.30
N LEU A 64 -10.49 14.75 -3.31
CA LEU A 64 -9.53 15.82 -3.60
C LEU A 64 -9.62 17.07 -2.70
N SER A 65 -10.36 17.01 -1.61
CA SER A 65 -10.34 18.05 -0.59
C SER A 65 -8.97 18.14 0.10
N LYS A 66 -8.77 19.21 0.87
CA LYS A 66 -7.60 19.33 1.75
C LYS A 66 -7.49 18.13 2.69
N GLU A 67 -8.60 17.71 3.27
CA GLU A 67 -8.63 16.54 4.17
C GLU A 67 -8.15 15.29 3.45
N TRP A 68 -8.72 14.97 2.28
CA TRP A 68 -8.28 13.84 1.47
C TRP A 68 -6.76 13.88 1.21
N MET A 69 -6.23 15.02 0.76
CA MET A 69 -4.80 15.17 0.48
C MET A 69 -3.94 14.96 1.74
N ASP A 70 -4.39 15.44 2.90
CA ASP A 70 -3.71 15.24 4.18
C ASP A 70 -3.71 13.74 4.57
N ARG A 71 -4.83 13.02 4.41
CA ARG A 71 -4.92 11.57 4.68
C ARG A 71 -4.00 10.75 3.77
N ILE A 72 -3.98 11.06 2.47
CA ILE A 72 -3.08 10.39 1.53
C ILE A 72 -1.62 10.65 1.91
N LYS A 73 -1.26 11.89 2.26
CA LYS A 73 0.09 12.24 2.69
C LYS A 73 0.51 11.49 3.95
N ASN A 74 -0.37 11.44 4.96
CA ASN A 74 -0.14 10.71 6.21
C ASN A 74 0.04 9.20 5.97
N THR A 75 -0.81 8.63 5.13
CA THR A 75 -0.76 7.22 4.74
C THR A 75 0.56 6.87 4.05
N VAL A 76 0.99 7.66 3.06
CA VAL A 76 2.28 7.48 2.37
C VAL A 76 3.46 7.66 3.31
N ALA A 77 3.39 8.64 4.22
CA ALA A 77 4.44 8.86 5.22
C ALA A 77 4.57 7.68 6.18
N TYR A 78 3.43 7.07 6.57
CA TYR A 78 3.42 5.89 7.42
C TYR A 78 3.96 4.65 6.69
N ALA A 79 3.57 4.43 5.43
CA ALA A 79 4.01 3.28 4.65
C ALA A 79 5.54 3.22 4.40
N LYS A 80 6.24 4.35 4.53
CA LYS A 80 7.70 4.44 4.40
C LYS A 80 8.47 4.10 5.69
N LYS A 81 7.77 3.87 6.81
CA LYS A 81 8.37 3.45 8.08
C LYS A 81 8.63 1.94 8.10
#